data_AF-A0A0K0F354-F1
#
_entry.id   AF-A0A0K0F354-F1
#
_cell.length_a   1.000
_cell.length_b   1.000
_cell.length_c   1.000
_cell.angle_alpha   90.00
_cell.angle_beta   90.00
_cell.angle_gamma   90.00
#
_symmetry.space_group_name_H-M   'P 1'
#
loop_
_entity.id
_entity.type
_entity.pdbx_description
1 polymer ?
#
loop_
_entity_poly.entity_id
_entity_poly.type
_entity_poly.pdbx_seq_one_letter_code
_entity_poly.pdbx_strand_id
1 'polypeptide(L)'
;MHLGYQDGIAIVRKFGKPDFFITMTTNLNWREITKNFYPGQSLNDRHDLIARIFKHKSDAFIHDLKENKIMDNVIYLQSTIEFQKKPLPQIRILVIVSKDDFRLTSDQVDEFVKAEFPDKEKNSRLFEIVTKTMVHSRCDISKTKVSLWDEEKNICTKKLPERYHKVTFITSKGKVNIK
;
A
#
# COMPACT_ATOMS: atom_id res chain seq x y z
N MET A 1 -12.90 -19.59 0.04
CA MET A 1 -12.98 -18.28 0.75
C MET A 1 -13.11 -18.40 2.27
N HIS A 2 -13.45 -19.58 2.84
CA HIS A 2 -13.66 -19.74 4.28
C HIS A 2 -12.37 -19.97 5.11
N LEU A 3 -11.38 -20.68 4.55
CA LEU A 3 -10.17 -21.09 5.28
C LEU A 3 -9.31 -19.89 5.72
N GLY A 4 -8.99 -18.96 4.82
CA GLY A 4 -8.17 -17.79 5.17
C GLY A 4 -8.80 -16.89 6.25
N TYR A 5 -10.13 -16.79 6.29
CA TYR A 5 -10.80 -16.07 7.37
C TYR A 5 -10.66 -16.80 8.72
N GLN A 6 -10.85 -18.12 8.74
CA GLN A 6 -10.70 -18.93 9.94
C GLN A 6 -9.26 -18.93 10.45
N ASP A 7 -8.28 -19.05 9.57
CA ASP A 7 -6.86 -18.94 9.90
C ASP A 7 -6.57 -17.57 10.51
N GLY A 8 -7.05 -16.48 9.88
CA GLY A 8 -6.89 -15.12 10.40
C GLY A 8 -7.44 -14.96 11.82
N ILE A 9 -8.62 -15.51 12.11
CA ILE A 9 -9.18 -15.52 13.46
C ILE A 9 -8.31 -16.34 14.42
N ALA A 10 -7.89 -17.55 14.01
CA ALA A 10 -7.09 -18.43 14.85
C ALA A 10 -5.76 -17.78 15.24
N ILE A 11 -5.10 -17.11 14.29
CA ILE A 11 -3.90 -16.33 14.54
C ILE A 11 -4.17 -15.17 15.48
N VAL A 12 -5.22 -14.38 15.25
CA VAL A 12 -5.50 -13.23 16.12
C VAL A 12 -5.77 -13.68 17.55
N ARG A 13 -6.42 -14.84 17.73
CA ARG A 13 -6.63 -15.45 19.04
C ARG A 13 -5.34 -15.91 19.70
N LYS A 14 -4.36 -16.39 18.93
CA LYS A 14 -3.09 -16.92 19.44
C LYS A 14 -2.03 -15.85 19.69
N PHE A 15 -1.87 -14.92 18.74
CA PHE A 15 -0.77 -13.95 18.71
C PHE A 15 -1.23 -12.51 18.97
N GLY A 16 -2.54 -12.27 19.05
CA GLY A 16 -3.11 -10.94 19.22
C GLY A 16 -3.41 -10.24 17.89
N LYS A 17 -3.83 -8.98 17.98
CA LYS A 17 -4.17 -8.17 16.79
C LYS A 17 -2.94 -7.95 15.89
N PRO A 18 -3.13 -7.87 14.55
CA PRO A 18 -2.06 -7.48 13.63
C PRO A 18 -1.49 -6.11 13.97
N ASP A 19 -0.19 -5.96 13.81
CA ASP A 19 0.51 -4.67 13.97
C ASP A 19 0.41 -3.85 12.68
N PHE A 20 0.52 -4.50 11.51
CA PHE A 20 0.37 -3.85 10.21
C PHE A 20 -0.70 -4.50 9.35
N PHE A 21 -1.44 -3.65 8.62
CA PHE A 21 -2.35 -4.03 7.55
C PHE A 21 -1.87 -3.40 6.25
N ILE A 22 -1.21 -4.20 5.40
CA ILE A 22 -0.56 -3.71 4.19
C ILE A 22 -1.40 -4.10 2.98
N THR A 23 -1.63 -3.15 2.07
CA THR A 23 -2.28 -3.41 0.78
C THR A 23 -1.33 -3.05 -0.35
N MET A 24 -1.07 -3.99 -1.25
CA MET A 24 -0.38 -3.72 -2.50
C MET A 24 -1.37 -3.90 -3.67
N THR A 25 -1.48 -2.87 -4.49
CA THR A 25 -2.37 -2.84 -5.66
C THR A 25 -1.56 -2.97 -6.96
N THR A 26 -2.21 -3.50 -8.00
CA THR A 26 -1.58 -3.58 -9.32
C THR A 26 -1.33 -2.19 -9.90
N ASN A 27 -0.12 -1.96 -10.44
CA ASN A 27 0.18 -0.79 -11.27
C ASN A 27 0.33 -1.19 -12.74
N LEU A 28 -0.62 -0.76 -13.57
CA LEU A 28 -0.65 -1.07 -14.99
C LEU A 28 0.50 -0.44 -15.79
N ASN A 29 1.19 0.54 -15.22
CA ASN A 29 2.35 1.18 -15.83
C ASN A 29 3.67 0.45 -15.56
N TRP A 30 3.64 -0.71 -14.90
CA TRP A 30 4.84 -1.53 -14.76
C TRP A 30 5.42 -1.86 -16.14
N ARG A 31 6.74 -1.72 -16.25
CA ARG A 31 7.47 -1.88 -17.50
C ARG A 31 7.30 -3.29 -18.08
N GLU A 32 7.19 -4.27 -17.20
CA GLU A 32 6.92 -5.67 -17.51
C GLU A 32 5.57 -5.86 -18.18
N ILE A 33 4.57 -5.02 -17.87
CA ILE A 33 3.27 -5.02 -18.55
C ILE A 33 3.39 -4.28 -19.87
N THR A 34 3.86 -3.03 -19.84
CA THR A 34 3.85 -2.13 -21.02
C THR A 34 4.75 -2.60 -22.16
N LYS A 35 5.85 -3.32 -21.86
CA LYS A 35 6.76 -3.87 -22.89
C LYS A 35 6.31 -5.19 -23.51
N ASN A 36 5.34 -5.90 -22.91
CA ASN A 36 4.94 -7.24 -23.32
C ASN A 36 3.53 -7.28 -23.95
N PHE A 37 2.99 -6.11 -24.35
CA PHE A 37 1.81 -6.03 -25.21
C PHE A 37 2.18 -6.26 -26.66
N TYR A 38 1.37 -7.06 -27.35
CA TYR A 38 1.42 -7.10 -28.81
C TYR A 38 0.75 -5.85 -29.41
N PRO A 39 1.14 -5.43 -30.62
CA PRO A 39 0.48 -4.32 -31.31
C PRO A 39 -1.04 -4.54 -31.37
N GLY A 40 -1.81 -3.52 -30.97
CA GLY A 40 -3.28 -3.56 -30.97
C GLY A 40 -3.92 -4.22 -29.74
N GLN A 41 -3.16 -4.80 -28.81
CA GLN A 41 -3.71 -5.31 -27.56
C GLN A 41 -3.93 -4.20 -26.53
N SER A 42 -5.04 -4.30 -25.79
CA SER A 42 -5.35 -3.50 -24.63
C SER A 42 -5.08 -4.26 -23.34
N LEU A 43 -5.09 -3.53 -22.21
CA LEU A 43 -4.97 -4.12 -20.86
C LEU A 43 -6.05 -5.16 -20.56
N ASN A 44 -7.24 -5.01 -21.17
CA ASN A 44 -8.34 -5.93 -20.98
C ASN A 44 -8.13 -7.28 -21.71
N ASP A 45 -7.22 -7.32 -22.68
CA ASP A 45 -6.98 -8.51 -23.49
C ASP A 45 -5.94 -9.46 -22.85
N ARG A 46 -5.18 -8.98 -21.84
CA ARG A 46 -4.03 -9.70 -21.24
C ARG A 46 -4.08 -9.76 -19.71
N HIS A 47 -5.20 -10.18 -19.17
CA HIS A 47 -5.36 -10.37 -17.72
C HIS A 47 -4.37 -11.43 -17.17
N ASP A 48 -3.99 -12.42 -17.99
CA ASP A 48 -2.97 -13.42 -17.67
C ASP A 48 -1.61 -12.79 -17.34
N LEU A 49 -1.18 -11.83 -18.16
CA LEU A 49 0.09 -11.13 -18.02
C LEU A 49 0.10 -10.29 -16.74
N ILE A 50 -0.99 -9.56 -16.50
CA ILE A 50 -1.17 -8.73 -15.31
C ILE A 50 -1.11 -9.59 -14.04
N ALA A 51 -1.87 -10.70 -14.01
CA ALA A 51 -1.90 -11.59 -12.87
C ALA A 51 -0.53 -12.23 -12.56
N ARG A 52 0.20 -12.67 -13.60
CA ARG A 52 1.55 -13.24 -13.44
C ARG A 52 2.53 -12.22 -12.89
N ILE A 53 2.59 -11.02 -13.48
CA ILE A 53 3.50 -9.96 -13.02
C ILE A 53 3.14 -9.55 -11.59
N PHE A 54 1.86 -9.39 -11.28
CA PHE A 54 1.42 -9.09 -9.92
C PHE A 54 1.84 -10.16 -8.92
N LYS A 55 1.67 -11.44 -9.28
CA LYS A 55 2.10 -12.56 -8.42
C LYS A 55 3.59 -12.49 -8.12
N HIS A 56 4.45 -12.31 -9.14
CA HIS A 56 5.89 -12.17 -8.94
C HIS A 56 6.25 -10.97 -8.06
N LYS A 57 5.61 -9.81 -8.25
CA LYS A 57 5.83 -8.63 -7.40
C LYS A 57 5.38 -8.90 -5.96
N SER A 58 4.25 -9.58 -5.78
CA SER A 58 3.72 -9.90 -4.45
C SER A 58 4.59 -10.89 -3.70
N ASP A 59 5.14 -11.89 -4.41
CA ASP A 59 6.02 -12.89 -3.81
C ASP A 59 7.37 -12.28 -3.43
N ALA A 60 7.91 -11.39 -4.27
CA ALA A 60 9.10 -10.61 -3.94
C ALA A 60 8.88 -9.74 -2.69
N PHE A 61 7.73 -9.06 -2.59
CA PHE A 61 7.42 -8.25 -1.43
C PHE A 61 7.24 -9.08 -0.15
N ILE A 62 6.58 -10.25 -0.24
CA ILE A 62 6.47 -11.18 0.91
C ILE A 62 7.85 -11.71 1.31
N HIS A 63 8.72 -12.01 0.34
CA HIS A 63 10.10 -12.40 0.62
C HIS A 63 10.85 -11.27 1.34
N ASP A 64 10.69 -10.02 0.92
CA ASP A 64 11.31 -8.88 1.60
C ASP A 64 10.87 -8.77 3.07
N LEU A 65 9.58 -9.01 3.34
CA LEU A 65 9.01 -8.99 4.69
C LEU A 65 9.55 -10.13 5.57
N LYS A 66 9.73 -11.34 5.02
CA LYS A 66 10.10 -12.53 5.79
C LYS A 66 11.61 -12.74 5.91
N GLU A 67 12.31 -12.67 4.78
CA GLU A 67 13.70 -13.08 4.65
C GLU A 67 14.64 -11.89 4.76
N ASN A 68 14.32 -10.78 4.06
CA ASN A 68 15.11 -9.55 4.13
C ASN A 68 14.79 -8.70 5.36
N LYS A 69 13.79 -9.11 6.16
CA LYS A 69 13.42 -8.52 7.45
C LYS A 69 13.29 -7.00 7.40
N ILE A 70 12.65 -6.47 6.36
CA ILE A 70 12.40 -5.03 6.24
C ILE A 70 11.45 -4.48 7.33
N MET A 71 10.78 -5.39 8.07
CA MET A 71 9.95 -5.12 9.24
C MET A 71 10.45 -5.89 10.47
N ASP A 72 11.76 -6.11 10.55
CA ASP A 72 12.42 -6.89 11.60
C ASP A 72 11.84 -8.30 11.74
N ASN A 73 11.62 -8.79 12.97
CA ASN A 73 11.15 -10.15 13.22
C ASN A 73 9.63 -10.26 13.07
N VAL A 74 9.19 -10.58 11.85
CA VAL A 74 7.81 -10.95 11.57
C VAL A 74 7.50 -12.32 12.16
N ILE A 75 6.78 -12.37 13.30
CA ILE A 75 6.32 -13.61 13.94
C ILE A 75 5.28 -14.32 13.08
N TYR A 76 4.38 -13.53 12.49
CA TYR A 76 3.31 -14.08 11.68
C TYR A 76 2.96 -13.16 10.50
N LEU A 77 2.74 -13.79 9.34
CA LEU A 77 2.32 -13.12 8.12
C LEU A 77 1.22 -13.94 7.46
N GLN A 78 0.08 -13.29 7.23
CA GLN A 78 -0.97 -13.82 6.36
C GLN A 78 -1.13 -12.93 5.15
N SER A 79 -1.35 -13.51 3.98
CA SER A 79 -1.68 -12.74 2.80
C SER A 79 -2.83 -13.37 2.03
N THR A 80 -3.65 -12.53 1.43
CA THR A 80 -4.76 -12.92 0.55
C THR A 80 -4.73 -12.06 -0.69
N ILE A 81 -4.67 -12.71 -1.86
CA ILE A 81 -4.86 -12.04 -3.14
C ILE A 81 -6.35 -12.03 -3.45
N GLU A 82 -6.88 -10.84 -3.72
CA GLU A 82 -8.26 -10.62 -4.08
C GLU A 82 -8.34 -9.98 -5.47
N PHE A 83 -9.27 -10.46 -6.29
CA PHE A 83 -9.69 -9.79 -7.50
C PHE A 83 -10.97 -9.02 -7.14
N GLN A 84 -10.85 -7.71 -6.94
CA GLN A 84 -12.04 -6.88 -6.70
C GLN A 84 -12.90 -6.82 -7.97
N LYS A 85 -14.03 -6.09 -7.94
CA LYS A 85 -14.95 -5.94 -9.08
C LYS A 85 -14.31 -5.36 -10.37
N LYS A 86 -13.02 -5.02 -10.34
CA LYS A 86 -12.17 -4.68 -11.50
C LYS A 86 -11.13 -5.79 -11.70
N PRO A 87 -10.70 -6.11 -12.92
CA PRO A 87 -9.82 -7.26 -13.21
C PRO A 87 -8.40 -7.17 -12.63
N LEU A 88 -8.12 -6.18 -11.77
CA LEU A 88 -6.81 -5.94 -11.21
C LEU A 88 -6.68 -6.66 -9.86
N PRO A 89 -5.70 -7.56 -9.72
CA PRO A 89 -5.42 -8.17 -8.44
C PRO A 89 -4.89 -7.13 -7.44
N GLN A 90 -5.22 -7.38 -6.18
CA GLN A 90 -4.65 -6.71 -5.02
C GLN A 90 -4.30 -7.78 -3.99
N ILE A 91 -3.32 -7.48 -3.14
CA ILE A 91 -2.95 -8.34 -2.02
C ILE A 91 -3.12 -7.57 -0.73
N ARG A 92 -3.78 -8.22 0.24
CA ARG A 92 -3.90 -7.76 1.61
C ARG A 92 -3.01 -8.62 2.48
N ILE A 93 -2.17 -7.99 3.29
CA ILE A 93 -1.18 -8.66 4.12
C ILE A 93 -1.38 -8.21 5.58
N LEU A 94 -1.57 -9.18 6.46
CA LEU A 94 -1.56 -8.99 7.91
C LEU A 94 -0.18 -9.38 8.44
N VAL A 95 0.43 -8.49 9.21
CA VAL A 95 1.76 -8.72 9.80
C VAL A 95 1.68 -8.54 11.31
N ILE A 96 2.25 -9.49 12.05
CA ILE A 96 2.52 -9.39 13.48
C ILE A 96 4.03 -9.43 13.64
N VAL A 97 4.58 -8.41 14.28
CA VAL A 97 6.01 -8.25 14.55
C VAL A 97 6.28 -8.60 16.01
N SER A 98 7.49 -9.07 16.32
CA SER A 98 7.90 -9.35 17.70
C SER A 98 7.70 -8.15 18.60
N LYS A 99 7.26 -8.38 19.84
CA LYS A 99 7.08 -7.31 20.84
C LYS A 99 8.39 -6.71 21.34
N ASP A 100 9.51 -7.37 21.01
CA ASP A 100 10.84 -6.82 21.22
C ASP A 100 11.22 -5.82 20.14
N ASP A 101 10.70 -6.01 18.91
CA ASP A 101 11.03 -5.18 17.75
C ASP A 101 9.96 -4.11 17.46
N PHE A 102 8.69 -4.35 17.76
CA PHE A 102 7.60 -3.39 17.52
C PHE A 102 6.59 -3.28 18.66
N ARG A 103 6.38 -2.04 19.08
CA ARG A 103 5.34 -1.55 19.99
C ARG A 103 4.74 -0.31 19.34
N LEU A 104 3.42 -0.18 19.40
CA LEU A 104 2.74 0.96 18.77
C LEU A 104 3.05 2.26 19.54
N THR A 105 4.16 2.91 19.19
CA THR A 105 4.63 4.21 19.68
C THR A 105 4.81 5.16 18.50
N SER A 106 4.83 6.46 18.75
CA SER A 106 5.02 7.45 17.68
C SER A 106 6.35 7.28 16.96
N ASP A 107 7.43 6.98 17.69
CA ASP A 107 8.77 6.84 17.13
C ASP A 107 8.87 5.63 16.18
N GLN A 108 8.27 4.50 16.56
CA GLN A 108 8.25 3.32 15.71
C GLN A 108 7.32 3.49 14.51
N VAL A 109 6.20 4.21 14.65
CA VAL A 109 5.38 4.59 13.49
C VAL A 109 6.22 5.42 12.50
N ASP A 110 6.98 6.41 12.98
CA ASP A 110 7.83 7.24 12.14
C ASP A 110 8.99 6.48 11.48
N GLU A 111 9.44 5.39 12.10
CA GLU A 111 10.45 4.50 11.54
C GLU A 111 9.92 3.70 10.34
N PHE A 112 8.73 3.11 10.49
CA PHE A 112 8.12 2.24 9.47
C PHE A 112 7.31 2.99 8.41
N VAL A 113 6.73 4.13 8.75
CA VAL A 113 5.81 4.88 7.88
C VAL A 113 6.39 6.26 7.58
N LYS A 114 7.02 6.37 6.41
CA LYS A 114 7.61 7.61 5.91
C LYS A 114 7.00 8.00 4.57
N ALA A 115 6.58 9.25 4.47
CA ALA A 115 6.08 9.86 3.24
C ALA A 115 7.08 10.93 2.77
N GLU A 116 8.24 10.49 2.29
CA GLU A 116 9.34 11.37 1.87
C GLU A 116 9.54 11.32 0.36
N PHE A 117 9.94 12.45 -0.22
CA PHE A 117 10.47 12.48 -1.58
C PHE A 117 11.93 12.04 -1.56
N PRO A 118 12.31 10.98 -2.31
CA PRO A 118 13.70 10.61 -2.48
C PRO A 118 14.53 11.77 -3.04
N ASP A 119 15.80 11.86 -2.68
CA ASP A 119 16.70 12.85 -3.27
C ASP A 119 16.79 12.63 -4.80
N LYS A 120 16.43 13.65 -5.58
CA LYS A 120 16.36 13.58 -7.04
C LYS A 120 17.73 13.36 -7.68
N GLU A 121 18.80 13.90 -7.09
CA GLU A 121 20.15 13.78 -7.62
C GLU A 121 20.76 12.43 -7.26
N LYS A 122 20.57 11.98 -6.01
CA LYS A 122 21.12 10.70 -5.54
C LYS A 122 20.32 9.50 -6.04
N ASN A 123 19.01 9.64 -6.19
CA ASN A 123 18.13 8.55 -6.59
C ASN A 123 16.97 9.03 -7.47
N SER A 124 17.32 9.53 -8.67
CA SER A 124 16.39 10.01 -9.68
C SER A 124 15.29 8.99 -10.00
N ARG A 125 15.64 7.70 -10.09
CA ARG A 125 14.67 6.63 -10.37
C ARG A 125 13.61 6.48 -9.27
N LEU A 126 14.00 6.44 -7.99
CA LEU A 126 13.01 6.36 -6.91
C LEU A 126 12.18 7.64 -6.84
N PHE A 127 12.79 8.80 -7.03
CA PHE A 127 12.07 10.08 -7.07
C PHE A 127 10.98 10.09 -8.14
N GLU A 128 11.30 9.63 -9.36
CA GLU A 128 10.33 9.52 -10.46
C GLU A 128 9.18 8.56 -10.13
N ILE A 129 9.49 7.39 -9.54
CA ILE A 129 8.47 6.40 -9.15
C ILE A 129 7.54 7.00 -8.10
N VAL A 130 8.09 7.51 -6.99
CA VAL A 130 7.30 8.09 -5.89
C VAL A 130 6.44 9.24 -6.38
N THR A 131 7.00 10.16 -7.17
CA THR A 131 6.26 11.31 -7.71
C THR A 131 5.11 10.86 -8.63
N LYS A 132 5.31 9.80 -9.41
CA LYS A 132 4.29 9.31 -10.36
C LYS A 132 3.22 8.45 -9.70
N THR A 133 3.53 7.73 -8.63
CA THR A 133 2.62 6.70 -8.07
C THR A 133 2.11 6.99 -6.67
N MET A 134 2.81 7.80 -5.88
CA MET A 134 2.48 8.04 -4.46
C MET A 134 2.01 9.47 -4.16
N VAL A 135 2.03 10.36 -5.16
CA VAL A 135 1.56 11.74 -5.01
C VAL A 135 0.13 11.87 -5.50
N HIS A 136 -0.76 12.29 -4.60
CA HIS A 136 -2.11 12.67 -4.96
C HIS A 136 -2.10 14.05 -5.62
N SER A 137 -2.69 14.18 -6.82
CA SER A 137 -2.90 15.49 -7.45
C SER A 137 -3.71 16.39 -6.52
N ARG A 138 -3.23 17.60 -6.23
CA ARG A 138 -3.92 18.53 -5.33
C ARG A 138 -5.33 18.85 -5.85
N CYS A 139 -6.36 18.37 -5.16
CA CYS A 139 -7.76 18.56 -5.58
C CYS A 139 -8.17 20.03 -5.61
N ASP A 140 -7.60 20.82 -4.71
CA ASP A 140 -7.88 22.25 -4.57
C ASP A 140 -7.28 23.11 -5.70
N ILE A 141 -6.24 22.61 -6.37
CA ILE A 141 -5.61 23.26 -7.53
C ILE A 141 -6.11 22.66 -8.85
N SER A 142 -6.26 21.34 -8.91
CA SER A 142 -6.58 20.59 -10.14
C SER A 142 -8.07 20.23 -10.24
N LYS A 143 -8.95 21.22 -10.03
CA LYS A 143 -10.42 21.07 -9.99
C LYS A 143 -11.01 20.28 -11.16
N THR A 144 -10.39 20.32 -12.34
CA THR A 144 -10.88 19.73 -13.60
C THR A 144 -10.34 18.34 -13.94
N LYS A 145 -9.36 17.79 -13.21
CA LYS A 145 -8.71 16.51 -13.56
C LYS A 145 -8.98 15.37 -12.59
N VAL A 146 -9.69 15.62 -11.50
CA VAL A 146 -9.89 14.62 -10.44
C VAL A 146 -11.37 14.36 -10.27
N SER A 147 -11.82 13.13 -10.52
CA SER A 147 -13.19 12.63 -10.31
C SER A 147 -13.66 12.65 -8.85
N LEU A 148 -12.90 13.30 -7.97
CA LEU A 148 -13.12 13.40 -6.53
C LEU A 148 -13.52 14.82 -6.11
N TRP A 149 -13.51 15.81 -7.01
CA TRP A 149 -13.98 17.17 -6.72
C TRP A 149 -15.50 17.24 -6.93
N ASP A 150 -16.22 17.70 -5.89
CA ASP A 150 -17.64 18.03 -5.98
C ASP A 150 -17.75 19.51 -6.37
N GLU A 151 -18.13 19.78 -7.63
CA GLU A 151 -18.22 21.14 -8.17
C GLU A 151 -19.33 21.96 -7.48
N GLU A 152 -20.46 21.33 -7.12
CA GLU A 152 -21.60 22.01 -6.49
C GLU A 152 -21.26 22.49 -5.08
N LYS A 153 -20.54 21.66 -4.31
CA LYS A 153 -20.12 22.00 -2.94
C LYS A 153 -18.75 22.68 -2.88
N ASN A 154 -18.03 22.73 -4.00
CA ASN A 154 -16.65 23.24 -4.09
C ASN A 154 -15.72 22.61 -3.03
N ILE A 155 -15.85 21.29 -2.82
CA ILE A 155 -15.04 20.51 -1.89
C ILE A 155 -14.54 19.21 -2.52
N CYS A 156 -13.41 18.70 -2.00
CA CYS A 156 -12.97 17.34 -2.29
C CYS A 156 -13.87 16.34 -1.54
N THR A 157 -14.53 15.43 -2.26
CA THR A 157 -15.36 14.34 -1.69
C THR A 157 -14.59 13.43 -0.73
N LYS A 158 -13.26 13.36 -0.90
CA LYS A 158 -12.34 12.60 -0.03
C LYS A 158 -11.67 13.44 1.05
N LYS A 159 -12.02 14.72 1.17
CA LYS A 159 -11.49 15.67 2.17
C LYS A 159 -9.95 15.80 2.16
N LEU A 160 -9.36 15.72 0.97
CA LEU A 160 -7.92 15.92 0.76
C LEU A 160 -7.57 17.37 0.43
N PRO A 161 -6.39 17.87 0.83
CA PRO A 161 -5.41 17.19 1.69
C PRO A 161 -5.89 17.09 3.15
N GLU A 162 -5.45 16.04 3.87
CA GLU A 162 -5.68 15.97 5.31
C GLU A 162 -4.89 17.06 6.05
N ARG A 163 -5.24 17.32 7.32
CA ARG A 163 -4.55 18.29 8.15
C ARG A 163 -3.12 17.82 8.39
N TYR A 164 -2.15 18.67 8.08
CA TYR A 164 -0.75 18.43 8.40
C TYR A 164 -0.51 18.43 9.91
N HIS A 165 0.30 17.49 10.38
CA HIS A 165 0.72 17.37 11.76
C HIS A 165 2.24 17.48 11.84
N LYS A 166 2.79 18.23 12.80
CA LYS A 166 4.26 18.35 12.94
C LYS A 166 4.89 17.12 13.60
N VAL A 167 4.10 16.34 14.32
CA VAL A 167 4.53 15.19 15.11
C VAL A 167 3.50 14.09 14.98
N THR A 168 3.97 12.85 14.98
CA THR A 168 3.12 11.68 15.02
C THR A 168 2.57 11.49 16.43
N PHE A 169 1.27 11.25 16.56
CA PHE A 169 0.63 10.96 17.84
C PHE A 169 -0.51 9.96 17.72
N ILE A 170 -0.69 9.18 18.79
CA ILE A 170 -1.70 8.12 18.87
C ILE A 170 -2.80 8.58 19.83
N THR A 171 -4.04 8.58 19.36
CA THR A 171 -5.19 8.93 20.19
C THR A 171 -5.49 7.82 21.21
N SER A 172 -6.25 8.13 22.27
CA SER A 172 -6.72 7.13 23.24
C SER A 172 -7.55 5.99 22.63
N LYS A 173 -8.12 6.20 21.43
CA LYS A 173 -8.84 5.20 20.64
C LYS A 173 -7.92 4.37 19.72
N GLY A 174 -6.61 4.57 19.76
CA GLY A 174 -5.63 3.87 18.93
C GLY A 174 -5.52 4.40 17.50
N LYS A 175 -6.19 5.51 17.13
CA LYS A 175 -5.99 6.16 15.83
C LYS A 175 -4.61 6.83 15.81
N VAL A 176 -3.81 6.49 14.81
CA VAL A 176 -2.51 7.10 14.51
C VAL A 176 -2.72 8.32 13.61
N ASN A 177 -2.15 9.47 13.99
CA ASN A 177 -2.05 10.64 13.13
C ASN A 177 -0.57 10.85 12.86
N ILE A 178 -0.18 10.78 11.60
CA ILE A 178 1.22 10.75 11.16
C ILE A 178 1.64 12.19 10.82
N LYS A 179 2.92 12.50 11.02
CA LYS A 179 3.52 13.76 10.57
C LYS A 179 3.50 13.92 9.04
#